data_AF-A0A938WSA9-F1
#
_entry.id   AF-A0A938WSA9-F1
#
_cell.length_a   1.000
_cell.length_b   1.000
_cell.length_c   1.000
_cell.angle_alpha   90.00
_cell.angle_beta   90.00
_cell.angle_gamma   90.00
#
_symmetry.space_group_name_H-M   'P 1'
#
loop_
_entity.id
_entity.type
_entity.pdbx_description
1 polymer ?
#
loop_
_entity_poly.entity_id
_entity_poly.type
_entity_poly.pdbx_seq_one_letter_code
_entity_poly.pdbx_strand_id
1 'polypeptide(L)'
;AEASGREPDVALTIDKRIPVGAGLGGGSADAAATLLALNTLWGLDWPLERLREVAAGLGADMPFCLSGGYAHGTGFGERIT
;
A
#
# COMPACT_ATOMS: atom_id res chain seq x y z
N ALA A 1 -3.69 -1.17 -11.08
CA ALA A 1 -3.97 -1.41 -12.50
C ALA A 1 -5.46 -1.19 -12.79
N GLU A 2 -6.34 -2.04 -12.25
CA GLU A 2 -7.80 -1.91 -12.43
C GLU A 2 -8.34 -0.53 -12.00
N ALA A 3 -8.06 -0.11 -10.75
CA ALA A 3 -8.52 1.18 -10.24
C ALA A 3 -8.07 2.39 -11.06
N SER A 4 -6.98 2.25 -11.84
CA SER A 4 -6.37 3.30 -12.65
C SER A 4 -6.64 3.16 -14.15
N GLY A 5 -7.35 2.10 -14.58
CA GLY A 5 -7.53 1.79 -16.01
C GLY A 5 -6.22 1.60 -16.77
N ARG A 6 -5.18 1.08 -16.10
CA ARG A 6 -3.85 0.80 -16.70
C ARG A 6 -3.61 -0.69 -16.78
N GLU A 7 -2.85 -1.13 -17.76
CA GLU A 7 -2.26 -2.48 -17.80
C GLU A 7 -1.19 -2.62 -16.71
N PRO A 8 -1.09 -3.77 -16.01
CA PRO A 8 -0.07 -4.01 -14.99
C PRO A 8 1.30 -4.38 -15.60
N ASP A 9 1.68 -3.75 -16.71
CA ASP A 9 2.96 -4.02 -17.40
C ASP A 9 4.10 -3.25 -16.72
N VAL A 10 4.55 -3.80 -15.59
CA VAL A 10 5.59 -3.24 -14.75
C VAL A 10 6.48 -4.35 -14.19
N ALA A 11 7.78 -4.09 -14.13
CA ALA A 11 8.73 -4.94 -13.41
C ALA A 11 8.95 -4.39 -12.00
N LEU A 12 8.74 -5.22 -10.98
CA LEU A 12 8.95 -4.86 -9.58
C LEU A 12 10.07 -5.72 -9.00
N THR A 13 10.99 -5.09 -8.28
CA THR A 13 12.03 -5.78 -7.51
C THR A 13 11.97 -5.29 -6.08
N ILE A 14 11.94 -6.22 -5.12
CA ILE A 14 11.83 -5.92 -3.70
C ILE A 14 13.11 -6.40 -3.01
N ASP A 15 13.86 -5.47 -2.41
CA ASP A 15 14.95 -5.79 -1.49
C ASP A 15 14.36 -6.09 -0.10
N LYS A 16 14.08 -7.38 0.17
CA LYS A 16 13.41 -7.80 1.40
C LYS A 16 14.35 -7.77 2.61
N ARG A 17 14.12 -6.79 3.48
CA ARG A 17 14.77 -6.70 4.81
C ARG A 17 13.85 -7.09 5.97
N ILE A 18 12.55 -6.88 5.81
CA ILE A 18 11.56 -7.33 6.80
C ILE A 18 11.36 -8.84 6.62
N PRO A 19 11.61 -9.67 7.65
CA PRO A 19 11.47 -11.11 7.53
C PRO A 19 10.03 -11.54 7.21
N VAL A 20 9.91 -12.56 6.37
CA VAL A 20 8.61 -13.13 5.98
C VAL A 20 7.95 -13.79 7.21
N GLY A 21 6.66 -13.52 7.42
CA GLY A 21 5.88 -14.15 8.50
C GLY A 21 6.20 -13.67 9.92
N ALA A 22 7.03 -12.63 10.10
CA ALA A 22 7.45 -12.17 11.42
C ALA A 22 6.41 -11.31 12.18
N GLY A 23 5.20 -11.13 11.64
CA GLY A 23 4.18 -10.27 12.25
C GLY A 23 4.51 -8.77 12.19
N LEU A 24 5.40 -8.34 11.29
CA LEU A 24 5.88 -6.96 11.16
C LEU A 24 5.24 -6.20 9.97
N GLY A 25 4.17 -6.73 9.37
CA GLY A 25 3.50 -6.09 8.23
C GLY A 25 4.36 -5.99 6.96
N GLY A 26 5.40 -6.81 6.81
CA GLY A 26 6.39 -6.67 5.74
C GLY A 26 5.82 -6.73 4.33
N GLY A 27 4.89 -7.65 4.06
CA GLY A 27 4.24 -7.74 2.74
C GLY A 27 3.32 -6.56 2.46
N SER A 28 2.57 -6.10 3.47
CA SER A 28 1.73 -4.90 3.39
C SER A 28 2.56 -3.64 3.14
N ALA A 29 3.74 -3.54 3.74
CA ALA A 29 4.69 -2.46 3.49
C ALA A 29 5.21 -2.48 2.05
N ASP A 30 5.59 -3.65 1.53
CA ASP A 30 6.05 -3.78 0.13
C ASP A 30 4.93 -3.40 -0.86
N ALA A 31 3.70 -3.83 -0.59
CA ALA A 31 2.54 -3.50 -1.42
C ALA A 31 2.19 -2.01 -1.37
N ALA A 32 2.28 -1.37 -0.20
CA ALA A 32 2.04 0.07 -0.04
C ALA A 32 3.10 0.89 -0.79
N ALA A 33 4.37 0.49 -0.69
CA ALA A 33 5.45 1.10 -1.45
C ALA A 33 5.25 0.91 -2.97
N THR A 34 4.79 -0.26 -3.41
CA THR A 34 4.43 -0.51 -4.81
C THR A 34 3.31 0.42 -5.27
N LEU A 35 2.25 0.59 -4.48
CA LEU A 35 1.14 1.47 -4.82
C LEU A 35 1.60 2.94 -4.97
N LEU A 36 2.46 3.42 -4.06
CA LEU A 36 3.08 4.75 -4.16
C LEU A 36 3.95 4.89 -5.41
N ALA A 37 4.80 3.89 -5.68
CA ALA A 37 5.66 3.89 -6.87
C ALA A 37 4.85 3.91 -8.17
N LEU A 38 3.74 3.17 -8.24
CA LEU A 38 2.83 3.17 -9.39
C LEU A 38 2.05 4.49 -9.53
N ASN A 39 1.65 5.12 -8.42
CA ASN A 39 1.02 6.44 -8.45
C ASN A 39 1.93 7.46 -9.15
N THR A 40 3.22 7.42 -8.85
CA THR A 40 4.25 8.25 -9.50
C THR A 40 4.55 7.80 -10.93
N LEU A 41 4.83 6.51 -11.15
CA LEU A 41 5.25 5.97 -12.46
C LEU A 41 4.18 6.19 -13.54
N TRP A 42 2.91 6.03 -13.19
CA TRP A 42 1.80 6.18 -14.13
C TRP A 42 1.24 7.61 -14.21
N GLY A 43 1.83 8.57 -13.48
CA GLY A 43 1.40 9.96 -13.44
C GLY A 43 -0.06 10.12 -13.04
N LEU A 44 -0.49 9.37 -12.00
CA LEU A 44 -1.89 9.38 -11.57
C LEU A 44 -2.21 10.57 -10.65
N ASP A 45 -1.21 11.07 -9.92
CA ASP A 45 -1.32 12.17 -8.96
C ASP A 45 -2.49 11.98 -7.97
N TRP A 46 -2.78 10.74 -7.58
CA TRP A 46 -3.85 10.49 -6.63
C TRP A 46 -3.44 10.94 -5.23
N PRO A 47 -4.36 11.58 -4.49
CA PRO A 47 -4.12 11.97 -3.12
C PRO A 47 -4.06 10.74 -2.20
N LEU A 48 -3.44 10.90 -1.03
CA LEU A 48 -3.20 9.81 -0.08
C LEU A 48 -4.51 9.14 0.36
N GLU A 49 -5.59 9.91 0.46
CA GLU A 49 -6.93 9.44 0.81
C GLU A 49 -7.42 8.39 -0.18
N ARG A 50 -7.29 8.65 -1.49
CA ARG A 50 -7.65 7.70 -2.55
C ARG A 50 -6.74 6.48 -2.54
N LEU A 51 -5.45 6.66 -2.28
CA LEU A 51 -4.52 5.53 -2.16
C LEU A 51 -4.88 4.63 -0.97
N ARG A 52 -5.32 5.21 0.15
CA ARG A 52 -5.79 4.46 1.35
C ARG A 52 -7.05 3.67 1.06
N GLU A 53 -7.98 4.20 0.28
CA GLU A 53 -9.18 3.46 -0.16
C GLU A 53 -8.81 2.22 -0.99
N VAL A 54 -7.90 2.36 -1.96
CA VAL A 54 -7.42 1.24 -2.77
C VAL A 54 -6.65 0.24 -1.90
N ALA A 55 -5.76 0.73 -1.03
CA ALA A 55 -4.98 -0.09 -0.11
C ALA A 55 -5.85 -0.92 0.84
N ALA A 56 -6.94 -0.35 1.36
CA ALA A 56 -7.87 -1.05 2.25
C ALA A 56 -8.52 -2.27 1.57
N GLY A 57 -8.71 -2.23 0.25
CA GLY A 57 -9.20 -3.36 -0.53
C GLY A 57 -8.16 -4.46 -0.80
N LEU A 58 -6.87 -4.16 -0.63
CA LEU A 58 -5.76 -5.09 -0.88
C LEU A 58 -5.25 -5.77 0.39
N GLY A 59 -5.26 -5.06 1.52
CA GLY A 59 -4.86 -5.62 2.80
C GLY A 59 -5.10 -4.65 3.95
N ALA A 60 -5.56 -5.17 5.10
CA ALA A 60 -5.96 -4.36 6.24
C ALA A 60 -4.82 -3.50 6.82
N ASP A 61 -3.57 -3.96 6.75
CA ASP A 61 -2.41 -3.20 7.24
C ASP A 61 -1.89 -2.16 6.23
N MET A 62 -2.27 -2.24 4.94
CA MET A 62 -1.71 -1.36 3.91
C MET A 62 -2.04 0.13 4.13
N PRO A 63 -3.25 0.54 4.56
CA PRO A 63 -3.55 1.92 4.90
C PRO A 63 -2.62 2.51 5.97
N PHE A 64 -2.23 1.69 6.96
CA PHE A 64 -1.24 2.09 7.96
C PHE A 64 0.14 2.27 7.32
N CYS A 65 0.58 1.31 6.50
CA CYS A 65 1.86 1.40 5.80
C CYS A 65 1.99 2.64 4.87
N LEU A 66 0.87 3.12 4.31
CA LEU A 66 0.84 4.38 3.55
C LEU A 66 0.91 5.63 4.45
N SER A 67 0.30 5.56 5.63
CA SER A 67 0.22 6.70 6.56
C SER A 67 1.52 6.90 7.33
N GLY A 68 2.16 5.80 7.74
CA GLY A 68 3.33 5.81 8.61
C GLY A 68 3.04 6.36 10.02
N GLY A 69 4.10 6.62 10.77
CA GLY A 69 4.01 7.21 12.11
C GLY A 69 3.33 6.29 13.15
N TYR A 70 2.55 6.90 14.02
CA TYR A 70 1.69 6.23 14.99
C TYR A 70 0.24 6.56 14.65
N ALA A 71 -0.61 5.54 14.54
CA ALA A 71 -2.00 5.74 14.20
C ALA A 71 -2.89 4.68 14.85
N HIS A 72 -4.17 5.02 14.99
CA HIS A 72 -5.17 4.10 15.52
C HIS A 72 -5.87 3.39 14.36
N GLY A 73 -5.65 2.07 14.26
CA GLY A 73 -6.37 1.19 13.34
C GLY A 73 -7.62 0.60 13.98
N THR A 74 -8.74 0.66 13.27
CA THR A 74 -10.03 0.05 13.67
C THR A 74 -10.56 -0.87 12.56
N GLY A 75 -11.62 -1.62 12.86
CA GLY A 75 -12.11 -2.67 11.97
C GLY A 75 -11.19 -3.89 12.03
N PHE A 76 -10.74 -4.37 10.87
CA PHE A 76 -9.65 -5.34 10.76
C PHE A 76 -8.27 -4.67 10.72
N GLY A 77 -8.21 -3.34 10.87
CA GLY A 77 -7.00 -2.52 10.74
C GLY A 77 -7.04 -1.58 9.54
N GLU A 78 -8.02 -1.74 8.64
CA GLU A 78 -8.10 -1.02 7.37
C GLU A 78 -8.52 0.45 7.50
N ARG A 79 -9.04 0.85 8.68
CA ARG A 79 -9.48 2.23 8.96
C ARG A 79 -8.52 2.89 9.93
N ILE A 80 -7.76 3.86 9.43
CA ILE A 80 -6.70 4.55 10.17
C ILE A 80 -7.15 5.98 10.50
N THR A 81 -7.09 6.35 11.78
CA THR A 81 -7.30 7.72 12.29
C THR A 81 -6.11 8.22 13.08
#